data_AF-A0A0F8YE06-F1
#
_entry.id   AF-A0A0F8YE06-F1
#
_cell.length_a   1.000
_cell.length_b   1.000
_cell.length_c   1.000
_cell.angle_alpha   90.00
_cell.angle_beta   90.00
_cell.angle_gamma   90.00
#
_symmetry.space_group_name_H-M   'P 1'
#
loop_
_entity.id
_entity.type
_entity.pdbx_description
1 polymer ?
#
loop_
_entity_poly.entity_id
_entity_poly.type
_entity_poly.pdbx_seq_one_letter_code
_entity_poly.pdbx_strand_id
1 'polypeptide(L)'
;YRGVDGSVSLATPEFVELFRNMDTFSRENIEKLGEAVSADLKKLEEQGVDLDGYTMVEMVDDVETVRKGFGYTTINLYAGSYGTRLSYIYSLRYPKSIHRSFMFAINPPGGFVWTPEMIDKQIHYYGDLWKNDPEAVAKSPDIVKTMQNVLESLPQEWNGLNVIPDRLKLVTNFMLFHTDDAARVFDAYLAAEQGDYSGLAFLSVAVYDIVATTPTWGDHFTKGVVDYDPEVNYEAKINPPELFFGSPSTVIFAGAKYLDRPITYIPEEY
;
A
#
# COMPACT_ATOMS: atom_id res chain seq x y z
N TYR A 1 -6.74 -1.10 17.13
CA TYR A 1 -6.68 -2.44 16.51
C TYR A 1 -5.56 -3.25 17.13
N ARG A 2 -5.79 -4.54 17.45
CA ARG A 2 -4.75 -5.43 17.99
C ARG A 2 -3.47 -5.35 17.14
N GLY A 3 -2.32 -5.06 17.75
CA GLY A 3 -1.04 -5.02 17.05
C GLY A 3 -0.72 -3.71 16.34
N VAL A 4 -1.61 -2.72 16.36
CA VAL A 4 -1.37 -1.37 15.84
C VAL A 4 -1.30 -0.38 17.00
N ASP A 5 -2.39 -0.30 17.75
CA ASP A 5 -2.52 0.50 18.96
C ASP A 5 -2.74 -0.41 20.19
N GLY A 6 -2.55 0.13 21.39
CA GLY A 6 -2.77 -0.58 22.64
C GLY A 6 -1.50 -1.15 23.27
N SER A 7 -1.63 -2.29 23.96
CA SER A 7 -0.56 -2.87 24.81
C SER A 7 0.52 -3.62 24.03
N VAL A 8 0.26 -3.99 22.78
CA VAL A 8 1.24 -4.63 21.88
C VAL A 8 1.19 -3.95 20.52
N SER A 9 2.36 -3.57 20.02
CA SER A 9 2.56 -3.02 18.68
C SER A 9 3.40 -3.99 17.86
N LEU A 10 2.95 -4.33 16.66
CA LEU A 10 3.69 -5.11 15.68
C LEU A 10 4.66 -4.20 14.90
N ALA A 11 5.45 -3.41 15.63
CA ALA A 11 6.43 -2.53 15.03
C ALA A 11 7.60 -3.33 14.44
N THR A 12 8.04 -2.95 13.25
CA THR A 12 9.14 -3.59 12.53
C THR A 12 10.22 -2.54 12.21
N PRO A 13 11.04 -2.13 13.20
CA PRO A 13 12.01 -1.06 13.04
C PRO A 13 13.12 -1.39 12.04
N GLU A 14 13.55 -2.65 11.92
CA GLU A 14 14.56 -3.04 10.93
C GLU A 14 14.00 -2.95 9.51
N PHE A 15 12.76 -3.41 9.31
CA PHE A 15 12.07 -3.19 8.04
C PHE A 15 11.95 -1.71 7.71
N VAL A 16 11.51 -0.86 8.65
CA VAL A 16 11.31 0.58 8.39
C VAL A 16 12.62 1.24 8.00
N GLU A 17 13.72 0.93 8.70
CA GLU A 17 15.02 1.52 8.41
C GLU A 17 15.56 1.07 7.04
N LEU A 18 15.40 -0.21 6.68
CA LEU A 18 15.77 -0.68 5.35
C LEU A 18 14.88 -0.06 4.28
N PHE A 19 13.56 -0.10 4.46
CA PHE A 19 12.58 0.39 3.48
C PHE A 19 12.80 1.87 3.17
N ARG A 20 13.02 2.69 4.19
CA ARG A 20 13.38 4.12 4.06
C ARG A 20 14.64 4.34 3.21
N ASN A 21 15.63 3.46 3.29
CA ASN A 21 16.95 3.65 2.70
C ASN A 21 17.17 2.92 1.36
N MET A 22 16.22 2.11 0.87
CA MET A 22 16.36 1.38 -0.39
C MET A 22 16.49 2.29 -1.61
N ASP A 23 17.49 2.02 -2.44
CA ASP A 23 17.76 2.75 -3.69
C ASP A 23 16.96 2.23 -4.90
N THR A 24 16.42 1.01 -4.81
CA THR A 24 15.64 0.33 -5.85
C THR A 24 14.71 -0.71 -5.23
N PHE A 25 13.67 -1.10 -5.94
CA PHE A 25 12.85 -2.29 -5.64
C PHE A 25 13.39 -3.52 -6.37
N SER A 26 14.71 -3.72 -6.32
CA SER A 26 15.36 -4.91 -6.85
C SER A 26 14.97 -6.16 -6.03
N ARG A 27 15.10 -7.34 -6.63
CA ARG A 27 14.90 -8.62 -5.93
C ARG A 27 15.74 -8.72 -4.65
N GLU A 28 17.01 -8.32 -4.70
CA GLU A 28 17.90 -8.33 -3.54
C GLU A 28 17.37 -7.44 -2.40
N ASN A 29 16.89 -6.24 -2.72
CA ASN A 29 16.32 -5.35 -1.73
C ASN A 29 15.00 -5.90 -1.16
N ILE A 30 14.14 -6.50 -1.99
CA ILE A 30 12.89 -7.13 -1.55
C ILE A 30 13.14 -8.33 -0.62
N GLU A 31 14.16 -9.13 -0.93
CA GLU A 31 14.62 -10.24 -0.09
C GLU A 31 15.05 -9.72 1.29
N LYS A 32 15.91 -8.70 1.34
CA LYS A 32 16.32 -8.04 2.59
C LYS A 32 15.13 -7.50 3.39
N LEU A 33 14.08 -6.99 2.74
CA LEU A 33 12.88 -6.52 3.44
C LEU A 33 12.14 -7.66 4.13
N GLY A 34 11.91 -8.77 3.44
CA GLY A 34 11.19 -9.91 4.05
C GLY A 34 12.00 -10.57 5.16
N GLU A 35 13.32 -10.64 5.01
CA GLU A 35 14.23 -11.09 6.08
C GLU A 35 14.16 -10.16 7.30
N ALA A 36 14.14 -8.84 7.10
CA ALA A 36 14.04 -7.87 8.18
C ALA A 36 12.70 -7.93 8.92
N VAL A 37 11.59 -8.10 8.18
CA VAL A 37 10.28 -8.35 8.81
C VAL A 37 10.33 -9.62 9.63
N SER A 38 10.92 -10.69 9.11
CA SER A 38 11.04 -11.96 9.83
C SER A 38 11.84 -11.80 11.12
N ALA A 39 12.97 -11.07 11.07
CA ALA A 39 13.79 -10.79 12.24
C ALA A 39 13.02 -9.96 13.28
N ASP A 40 12.29 -8.93 12.86
CA ASP A 40 11.48 -8.11 13.76
C ASP A 40 10.31 -8.91 14.39
N LEU A 41 9.59 -9.70 13.59
CA LEU A 41 8.50 -10.55 14.07
C LEU A 41 8.99 -11.62 15.06
N LYS A 42 10.13 -12.24 14.79
CA LYS A 42 10.75 -13.22 15.70
C LYS A 42 11.11 -12.60 17.05
N LYS A 43 11.62 -11.37 17.08
CA LYS A 43 11.89 -10.66 18.35
C LYS A 43 10.61 -10.43 19.15
N LEU A 44 9.48 -10.18 18.49
CA LEU A 44 8.19 -10.05 19.17
C LEU A 44 7.76 -11.40 19.77
N GLU A 45 7.92 -12.51 19.05
CA GLU A 45 7.65 -13.86 19.57
C GLU A 45 8.54 -14.21 20.77
N GLU A 46 9.84 -13.88 20.70
CA GLU A 46 10.78 -14.05 21.82
C GLU A 46 10.40 -13.22 23.05
N GLN A 47 9.68 -12.11 22.86
CA GLN A 47 9.10 -11.29 23.93
C GLN A 47 7.74 -11.81 24.44
N GLY A 48 7.26 -12.94 23.91
CA GLY A 48 6.01 -13.57 24.30
C GLY A 48 4.78 -13.07 23.54
N VAL A 49 4.95 -12.36 22.43
CA VAL A 49 3.83 -12.00 21.55
C VAL A 49 3.43 -13.23 20.73
N ASP A 50 2.20 -13.70 20.91
CA ASP A 50 1.62 -14.79 20.11
C ASP A 50 1.13 -14.24 18.76
N LEU A 51 1.96 -14.34 17.72
CA LEU A 51 1.65 -13.82 16.38
C LEU A 51 0.47 -14.54 15.70
N ASP A 52 0.12 -15.76 16.11
CA ASP A 52 -1.03 -16.50 15.58
C ASP A 52 -2.35 -15.83 15.98
N GLY A 53 -2.35 -15.06 17.07
CA GLY A 53 -3.49 -14.23 17.50
C GLY A 53 -3.72 -12.96 16.68
N TYR A 54 -2.88 -12.66 15.68
CA TYR A 54 -2.96 -11.43 14.89
C TYR A 54 -3.48 -11.71 13.48
N THR A 55 -4.73 -12.18 13.37
CA THR A 55 -5.44 -12.30 12.08
C THR A 55 -6.63 -11.34 11.98
N MET A 56 -7.24 -11.26 10.79
CA MET A 56 -8.49 -10.50 10.59
C MET A 56 -9.68 -11.09 11.37
N VAL A 57 -9.74 -12.41 11.56
CA VAL A 57 -10.85 -13.08 12.27
C VAL A 57 -10.81 -12.69 13.75
N GLU A 58 -9.64 -12.79 14.37
CA GLU A 58 -9.42 -12.36 15.75
C GLU A 58 -9.69 -10.86 15.94
N MET A 59 -9.39 -10.03 14.93
CA MET A 59 -9.71 -8.61 14.96
C MET A 59 -11.23 -8.36 14.90
N VAL A 60 -11.98 -9.16 14.15
CA VAL A 60 -13.44 -9.14 14.14
C VAL A 60 -14.01 -9.57 15.49
N ASP A 61 -13.40 -10.55 16.15
CA ASP A 61 -13.80 -11.01 17.49
C ASP A 61 -13.54 -9.95 18.57
N ASP A 62 -12.51 -9.11 18.41
CA ASP A 62 -12.32 -7.93 19.27
C ASP A 62 -13.48 -6.95 19.14
N VAL A 63 -13.92 -6.65 17.91
CA VAL A 63 -15.04 -5.73 17.69
C VAL A 63 -16.31 -6.27 18.35
N GLU A 64 -16.56 -7.57 18.28
CA GLU A 64 -17.69 -8.21 18.94
C GLU A 64 -17.56 -8.19 20.48
N THR A 65 -16.35 -8.39 20.99
CA THR A 65 -16.06 -8.30 22.43
C THR A 65 -16.30 -6.88 22.94
N VAL A 66 -15.83 -5.87 22.20
CA VAL A 66 -16.05 -4.45 22.52
C VAL A 66 -17.53 -4.10 22.48
N ARG A 67 -18.28 -4.56 21.46
CA ARG A 67 -19.74 -4.38 21.40
C ARG A 67 -20.42 -4.89 22.67
N LYS A 68 -20.10 -6.14 23.07
CA LYS A 68 -20.66 -6.76 24.27
C LYS A 68 -20.24 -6.02 25.54
N GLY A 69 -18.97 -5.63 25.65
CA GLY A 69 -18.43 -4.91 26.80
C GLY A 69 -19.13 -3.57 27.04
N PHE A 70 -19.51 -2.87 25.97
CA PHE A 70 -20.31 -1.65 26.07
C PHE A 70 -21.83 -1.87 26.20
N GLY A 71 -22.30 -3.13 26.19
CA GLY A 71 -23.71 -3.46 26.36
C GLY A 71 -24.61 -3.15 25.15
N TYR A 72 -24.03 -2.91 23.96
CA TYR A 72 -24.81 -2.65 22.75
C TYR A 72 -25.43 -3.94 22.23
N THR A 73 -26.74 -3.96 21.92
CA THR A 73 -27.37 -5.13 21.27
C THR A 73 -26.90 -5.30 19.83
N THR A 74 -26.77 -4.20 19.10
CA THR A 74 -26.28 -4.15 17.70
C THR A 74 -25.41 -2.92 17.48
N ILE A 75 -24.59 -2.94 16.43
CA ILE A 75 -23.74 -1.82 16.01
C ILE A 75 -23.94 -1.45 14.54
N ASN A 76 -23.54 -0.23 14.19
CA ASN A 76 -23.39 0.19 12.80
C ASN A 76 -21.93 0.02 12.38
N LEU A 77 -21.70 -0.68 11.29
CA LEU A 77 -20.36 -0.80 10.70
C LEU A 77 -20.18 0.32 9.67
N TYR A 78 -19.06 1.05 9.79
CA TYR A 78 -18.60 2.04 8.82
C TYR A 78 -17.16 1.69 8.46
N ALA A 79 -16.93 1.29 7.21
CA ALA A 79 -15.69 0.66 6.81
C ALA A 79 -15.19 1.15 5.46
N GLY A 80 -13.88 1.36 5.35
CA GLY A 80 -13.21 1.69 4.10
C GLY A 80 -11.91 0.91 3.93
N SER A 81 -11.51 0.67 2.69
CA SER A 81 -10.24 -0.02 2.37
C SER A 81 -10.13 -1.37 3.11
N TYR A 82 -9.02 -1.65 3.81
CA TYR A 82 -8.82 -2.83 4.67
C TYR A 82 -10.02 -3.13 5.59
N GLY A 83 -10.65 -2.08 6.14
CA GLY A 83 -11.80 -2.23 7.03
C GLY A 83 -13.02 -2.88 6.36
N THR A 84 -13.16 -2.82 5.03
CA THR A 84 -14.27 -3.50 4.34
C THR A 84 -14.12 -5.01 4.42
N ARG A 85 -12.89 -5.54 4.44
CA ARG A 85 -12.66 -6.97 4.64
C ARG A 85 -13.05 -7.40 6.05
N LEU A 86 -12.67 -6.61 7.06
CA LEU A 86 -13.11 -6.84 8.44
C LEU A 86 -14.64 -6.79 8.57
N SER A 87 -15.28 -5.78 7.97
CA SER A 87 -16.72 -5.62 8.05
C SER A 87 -17.46 -6.73 7.29
N TYR A 88 -16.88 -7.27 6.22
CA TYR A 88 -17.40 -8.44 5.51
C TYR A 88 -17.32 -9.69 6.40
N ILE A 89 -16.16 -9.99 6.98
CA ILE A 89 -15.97 -11.12 7.92
C ILE A 89 -16.91 -10.97 9.13
N TYR A 90 -17.05 -9.77 9.71
CA TYR A 90 -17.98 -9.50 10.81
C TYR A 90 -19.44 -9.78 10.39
N SER A 91 -19.81 -9.49 9.14
CA SER A 91 -21.16 -9.76 8.61
C SER A 91 -21.46 -11.24 8.46
N LEU A 92 -20.45 -12.06 8.14
CA LEU A 92 -20.59 -13.51 8.08
C LEU A 92 -20.63 -14.13 9.49
N ARG A 93 -19.76 -13.68 10.39
CA ARG A 93 -19.58 -14.28 11.71
C ARG A 93 -20.62 -13.82 12.74
N TYR A 94 -21.04 -12.55 12.69
CA TYR A 94 -21.96 -11.92 13.63
C TYR A 94 -23.13 -11.18 12.96
N PRO A 95 -23.88 -11.79 12.03
CA PRO A 95 -24.91 -11.10 11.25
C PRO A 95 -26.02 -10.47 12.12
N LYS A 96 -26.36 -11.11 13.25
CA LYS A 96 -27.39 -10.63 14.18
C LYS A 96 -26.93 -9.44 15.04
N SER A 97 -25.64 -9.14 15.05
CA SER A 97 -25.05 -8.02 15.80
C SER A 97 -25.04 -6.71 14.99
N ILE A 98 -25.49 -6.73 13.74
CA ILE A 98 -25.44 -5.56 12.83
C ILE A 98 -26.81 -4.89 12.74
N HIS A 99 -26.84 -3.58 12.96
CA HIS A 99 -28.00 -2.75 12.64
C HIS A 99 -27.93 -2.20 11.21
N ARG A 100 -26.78 -1.62 10.83
CA ARG A 100 -26.48 -1.15 9.47
C ARG A 100 -25.00 -1.38 9.16
N SER A 101 -24.68 -1.55 7.87
CA SER A 101 -23.31 -1.62 7.40
C SER A 101 -23.14 -0.72 6.18
N PHE A 102 -22.11 0.12 6.21
CA PHE A 102 -21.69 0.95 5.10
C PHE A 102 -20.22 0.70 4.80
N MET A 103 -19.94 0.29 3.56
CA MET A 103 -18.61 0.03 3.04
C MET A 103 -18.35 0.95 1.85
N PHE A 104 -17.18 1.59 1.82
CA PHE A 104 -16.71 2.40 0.69
C PHE A 104 -15.27 2.00 0.32
N ALA A 105 -14.83 2.28 -0.90
CA ALA A 105 -13.51 1.82 -1.39
C ALA A 105 -13.28 0.32 -1.09
N ILE A 106 -14.21 -0.50 -1.59
CA ILE A 106 -14.32 -1.92 -1.22
C ILE A 106 -13.06 -2.69 -1.63
N ASN A 107 -12.49 -3.41 -0.67
CA ASN A 107 -11.46 -4.42 -0.87
C ASN A 107 -12.11 -5.83 -0.86
N PRO A 108 -12.43 -6.41 -2.04
CA PRO A 108 -12.93 -7.78 -2.15
C PRO A 108 -11.80 -8.80 -1.96
N PRO A 109 -12.10 -10.09 -1.73
CA PRO A 109 -11.11 -11.18 -1.82
C PRO A 109 -10.19 -11.07 -3.05
N GLY A 110 -8.88 -11.17 -2.82
CA GLY A 110 -7.85 -10.91 -3.85
C GLY A 110 -7.57 -9.43 -4.14
N GLY A 111 -8.24 -8.50 -3.46
CA GLY A 111 -8.23 -7.07 -3.78
C GLY A 111 -7.10 -6.26 -3.16
N PHE A 112 -6.20 -6.88 -2.40
CA PHE A 112 -5.08 -6.20 -1.75
C PHE A 112 -3.89 -5.88 -2.67
N VAL A 113 -3.85 -6.46 -3.88
CA VAL A 113 -2.79 -6.22 -4.87
C VAL A 113 -3.32 -5.41 -6.04
N TRP A 114 -2.73 -4.26 -6.30
CA TRP A 114 -2.99 -3.48 -7.52
C TRP A 114 -2.13 -4.02 -8.66
N THR A 115 -2.74 -4.55 -9.72
CA THR A 115 -1.95 -5.08 -10.84
C THR A 115 -1.40 -3.96 -11.73
N PRO A 116 -0.34 -4.22 -12.52
CA PRO A 116 0.17 -3.23 -13.48
C PRO A 116 -0.92 -2.70 -14.43
N GLU A 117 -1.81 -3.58 -14.89
CA GLU A 117 -2.90 -3.22 -15.80
C GLU A 117 -3.95 -2.33 -15.13
N MET A 118 -4.23 -2.54 -13.83
CA MET A 118 -5.13 -1.69 -13.06
C MET A 118 -4.57 -0.26 -12.95
N ILE A 119 -3.27 -0.15 -12.64
CA ILE A 119 -2.61 1.14 -12.47
C ILE A 119 -2.46 1.85 -13.83
N ASP A 120 -2.08 1.13 -14.88
CA ASP A 120 -2.00 1.67 -16.24
C ASP A 120 -3.36 2.21 -16.71
N LYS A 121 -4.44 1.44 -16.49
CA LYS A 121 -5.81 1.88 -16.78
C LYS A 121 -6.19 3.13 -15.98
N GLN A 122 -5.79 3.22 -14.72
CA GLN A 122 -6.06 4.40 -13.89
C GLN A 122 -5.33 5.64 -14.41
N ILE A 123 -4.06 5.50 -14.80
CA ILE A 123 -3.27 6.59 -15.38
C ILE A 123 -3.90 7.07 -16.69
N HIS A 124 -4.28 6.14 -17.58
CA HIS A 124 -4.94 6.49 -18.83
C HIS A 124 -6.33 7.11 -18.62
N TYR A 125 -7.07 6.67 -17.60
CA TYR A 125 -8.33 7.33 -17.21
C TYR A 125 -8.09 8.80 -16.82
N TYR A 126 -7.07 9.10 -16.03
CA TYR A 126 -6.68 10.50 -15.77
C TYR A 126 -6.22 11.23 -17.04
N GLY A 127 -5.51 10.56 -17.93
CA GLY A 127 -5.13 11.10 -19.24
C GLY A 127 -6.33 11.47 -20.12
N ASP A 128 -7.39 10.67 -20.10
CA ASP A 128 -8.63 10.94 -20.82
C ASP A 128 -9.39 12.11 -20.20
N LEU A 129 -9.44 12.20 -18.86
CA LEU A 129 -10.00 13.38 -18.17
C LEU A 129 -9.22 14.64 -18.53
N TRP A 130 -7.88 14.56 -18.53
CA TRP A 130 -6.98 15.65 -18.90
C TRP A 130 -7.25 16.15 -20.32
N LYS A 131 -7.36 15.26 -21.30
CA LYS A 131 -7.64 15.59 -22.71
C LYS A 131 -8.99 16.29 -22.91
N ASN A 132 -9.93 16.10 -21.98
CA ASN A 132 -11.24 16.74 -22.00
C ASN A 132 -11.30 18.08 -21.23
N ASP A 133 -10.20 18.52 -20.62
CA ASP A 133 -10.10 19.78 -19.90
C ASP A 133 -9.22 20.79 -20.69
N PRO A 134 -9.80 21.87 -21.24
CA PRO A 134 -9.05 22.87 -21.98
C PRO A 134 -7.93 23.56 -21.18
N GLU A 135 -8.09 23.74 -19.87
CA GLU A 135 -7.07 24.34 -19.01
C GLU A 135 -5.90 23.38 -18.81
N ALA A 136 -6.18 22.09 -18.65
CA ALA A 136 -5.17 21.05 -18.53
C ALA A 136 -4.40 20.85 -19.86
N VAL A 137 -5.12 20.78 -20.99
CA VAL A 137 -4.53 20.68 -22.33
C VAL A 137 -3.62 21.87 -22.66
N ALA A 138 -3.94 23.07 -22.16
CA ALA A 138 -3.09 24.24 -22.34
C ALA A 138 -1.74 24.12 -21.61
N LYS A 139 -1.66 23.33 -20.53
CA LYS A 139 -0.41 23.02 -19.80
C LYS A 139 0.40 21.92 -20.48
N SER A 140 -0.25 20.83 -20.89
CA SER A 140 0.34 19.74 -21.68
C SER A 140 -0.74 19.06 -22.52
N PRO A 141 -0.50 18.76 -23.81
CA PRO A 141 -1.49 18.07 -24.65
C PRO A 141 -1.70 16.60 -24.26
N ASP A 142 -0.75 15.98 -23.55
CA ASP A 142 -0.83 14.58 -23.12
C ASP A 142 -0.02 14.37 -21.83
N ILE A 143 -0.71 14.42 -20.68
CA ILE A 143 -0.07 14.23 -19.37
C ILE A 143 0.58 12.85 -19.21
N VAL A 144 0.05 11.81 -19.84
CA VAL A 144 0.64 10.46 -19.76
C VAL A 144 1.98 10.45 -20.50
N LYS A 145 2.05 11.11 -21.67
CA LYS A 145 3.32 11.27 -22.39
C LYS A 145 4.31 12.14 -21.62
N THR A 146 3.85 13.20 -20.96
CA THR A 146 4.69 14.00 -20.04
C THR A 146 5.29 13.11 -18.93
N MET A 147 4.49 12.28 -18.26
CA MET A 147 4.98 11.36 -17.23
C MET A 147 6.03 10.38 -17.77
N GLN A 148 5.79 9.82 -18.97
CA GLN A 148 6.75 8.92 -19.63
C GLN A 148 8.09 9.61 -19.90
N ASN A 149 8.05 10.79 -20.54
CA ASN A 149 9.26 11.55 -20.87
C ASN A 149 10.07 11.86 -19.61
N VAL A 150 9.40 12.31 -18.55
CA VAL A 150 10.04 12.68 -17.28
C VAL A 150 10.66 11.47 -16.58
N LEU A 151 10.00 10.31 -16.59
CA LEU A 151 10.56 9.08 -16.03
C LEU A 151 11.76 8.57 -16.83
N GLU A 152 11.79 8.77 -18.14
CA GLU A 152 12.93 8.45 -19.02
C GLU A 152 14.13 9.40 -18.81
N SER A 153 13.87 10.67 -18.49
CA SER A 153 14.90 11.71 -18.31
C SER A 153 15.21 12.05 -16.85
N LEU A 154 14.73 11.25 -15.89
CA LEU A 154 14.83 11.54 -14.47
C LEU A 154 16.32 11.64 -14.04
N PRO A 155 16.77 12.75 -13.43
CA PRO A 155 18.13 12.84 -12.90
C PRO A 155 18.28 11.92 -11.70
N GLN A 156 19.50 11.48 -11.39
CA GLN A 156 19.77 10.69 -10.18
C GLN A 156 19.73 11.55 -8.90
N GLU A 157 19.99 12.85 -9.02
CA GLU A 157 20.01 13.81 -7.92
C GLU A 157 19.43 15.16 -8.38
N TRP A 158 18.73 15.85 -7.49
CA TRP A 158 18.31 17.24 -7.67
C TRP A 158 18.56 18.05 -6.40
N ASN A 159 19.44 19.05 -6.48
CA ASN A 159 19.81 19.92 -5.36
C ASN A 159 20.21 19.15 -4.08
N GLY A 160 21.00 18.08 -4.21
CA GLY A 160 21.44 17.25 -3.07
C GLY A 160 20.42 16.20 -2.60
N LEU A 161 19.25 16.10 -3.23
CA LEU A 161 18.26 15.06 -2.95
C LEU A 161 18.35 13.95 -4.01
N ASN A 162 18.49 12.70 -3.54
CA ASN A 162 18.42 11.53 -4.42
C ASN A 162 17.02 11.40 -4.99
N VAL A 163 16.91 11.28 -6.31
CA VAL A 163 15.65 11.04 -7.00
C VAL A 163 15.64 9.59 -7.47
N ILE A 164 14.82 8.78 -6.82
CA ILE A 164 14.79 7.33 -7.02
C ILE A 164 13.49 6.96 -7.76
N PRO A 165 13.57 6.45 -9.01
CA PRO A 165 12.40 6.17 -9.83
C PRO A 165 11.37 5.26 -9.15
N ASP A 166 11.80 4.20 -8.48
CA ASP A 166 10.92 3.24 -7.82
C ASP A 166 10.12 3.87 -6.66
N ARG A 167 10.79 4.71 -5.85
CA ARG A 167 10.14 5.47 -4.76
C ARG A 167 9.13 6.47 -5.32
N LEU A 168 9.50 7.17 -6.39
CA LEU A 168 8.62 8.13 -7.05
C LEU A 168 7.38 7.43 -7.61
N LYS A 169 7.54 6.31 -8.31
CA LYS A 169 6.41 5.52 -8.82
C LYS A 169 5.49 5.07 -7.70
N LEU A 170 6.03 4.62 -6.56
CA LEU A 170 5.24 4.22 -5.39
C LEU A 170 4.40 5.38 -4.84
N VAL A 171 5.05 6.52 -4.60
CA VAL A 171 4.37 7.72 -4.08
C VAL A 171 3.32 8.22 -5.08
N THR A 172 3.67 8.31 -6.36
CA THR A 172 2.72 8.66 -7.43
C THR A 172 1.53 7.70 -7.41
N ASN A 173 1.73 6.39 -7.32
CA ASN A 173 0.64 5.42 -7.26
C ASN A 173 -0.33 5.70 -6.10
N PHE A 174 0.17 5.99 -4.90
CA PHE A 174 -0.67 6.32 -3.75
C PHE A 174 -1.38 7.67 -3.90
N MET A 175 -0.73 8.67 -4.49
CA MET A 175 -1.36 9.96 -4.76
C MET A 175 -2.50 9.86 -5.79
N LEU A 176 -2.46 8.89 -6.71
CA LEU A 176 -3.55 8.67 -7.67
C LEU A 176 -4.86 8.18 -7.01
N PHE A 177 -4.86 7.83 -5.71
CA PHE A 177 -6.06 7.40 -4.99
C PHE A 177 -7.06 8.55 -4.76
N HIS A 178 -6.60 9.80 -4.75
CA HIS A 178 -7.43 10.98 -4.54
C HIS A 178 -7.21 12.00 -5.65
N THR A 179 -8.27 12.61 -6.17
CA THR A 179 -8.17 13.54 -7.31
C THR A 179 -7.32 14.78 -7.00
N ASP A 180 -7.38 15.29 -5.77
CA ASP A 180 -6.58 16.45 -5.36
C ASP A 180 -5.08 16.13 -5.34
N ASP A 181 -4.71 14.93 -4.90
CA ASP A 181 -3.32 14.48 -4.88
C ASP A 181 -2.84 14.10 -6.28
N ALA A 182 -3.70 13.49 -7.09
CA ALA A 182 -3.44 13.23 -8.51
C ALA A 182 -3.09 14.53 -9.26
N ALA A 183 -3.86 15.61 -9.05
CA ALA A 183 -3.57 16.91 -9.65
C ALA A 183 -2.20 17.45 -9.22
N ARG A 184 -1.85 17.35 -7.93
CA ARG A 184 -0.56 17.80 -7.39
C ARG A 184 0.62 17.03 -8.00
N VAL A 185 0.50 15.72 -8.14
CA VAL A 185 1.59 14.92 -8.74
C VAL A 185 1.71 15.21 -10.24
N PHE A 186 0.61 15.45 -10.95
CA PHE A 186 0.66 15.89 -12.36
C PHE A 186 1.32 17.26 -12.52
N ASP A 187 1.03 18.24 -11.65
CA ASP A 187 1.73 19.53 -11.67
C ASP A 187 3.25 19.35 -11.42
N ALA A 188 3.66 18.40 -10.58
CA ALA A 188 5.07 18.07 -10.39
C ALA A 188 5.72 17.45 -11.64
N TYR A 189 5.02 16.58 -12.36
CA TYR A 189 5.48 16.04 -13.65
C TYR A 189 5.58 17.14 -14.73
N LEU A 190 4.62 18.08 -14.79
CA LEU A 190 4.67 19.21 -15.71
C LEU A 190 5.88 20.12 -15.44
N ALA A 191 6.16 20.43 -14.17
CA ALA A 191 7.33 21.21 -13.79
C ALA A 191 8.64 20.51 -14.17
N ALA A 192 8.70 19.18 -13.96
CA ALA A 192 9.86 18.38 -14.30
C ALA A 192 10.13 18.30 -15.81
N GLU A 193 9.09 18.24 -16.65
CA GLU A 193 9.24 18.29 -18.11
C GLU A 193 9.85 19.62 -18.59
N GLN A 194 9.69 20.69 -17.81
CA GLN A 194 10.30 22.01 -18.05
C GLN A 194 11.68 22.16 -17.36
N GLY A 195 12.18 21.10 -16.72
CA GLY A 195 13.49 21.06 -16.09
C GLY A 195 13.50 21.35 -14.59
N ASP A 196 12.36 21.55 -13.93
CA ASP A 196 12.27 21.71 -12.47
C ASP A 196 11.83 20.41 -11.79
N TYR A 197 12.80 19.62 -11.33
CA TYR A 197 12.55 18.34 -10.66
C TYR A 197 12.31 18.48 -9.15
N SER A 198 12.21 19.69 -8.60
CA SER A 198 12.13 19.91 -7.14
C SER A 198 10.95 19.21 -6.50
N GLY A 199 9.77 19.24 -7.13
CA GLY A 199 8.58 18.55 -6.66
C GLY A 199 8.76 17.02 -6.62
N LEU A 200 9.28 16.42 -7.70
CA LEU A 200 9.52 14.98 -7.77
C LEU A 200 10.61 14.52 -6.80
N ALA A 201 11.66 15.33 -6.60
CA ALA A 201 12.70 15.07 -5.62
C ALA A 201 12.13 15.09 -4.18
N PHE A 202 11.27 16.06 -3.87
CA PHE A 202 10.56 16.10 -2.59
C PHE A 202 9.67 14.87 -2.38
N LEU A 203 8.90 14.47 -3.40
CA LEU A 203 8.07 13.26 -3.34
C LEU A 203 8.91 11.99 -3.11
N SER A 204 10.03 11.85 -3.82
CA SER A 204 10.92 10.69 -3.74
C SER A 204 11.60 10.51 -2.37
N VAL A 205 11.70 11.58 -1.58
CA VAL A 205 12.37 11.56 -0.26
C VAL A 205 11.38 11.71 0.87
N ALA A 206 10.70 12.86 0.97
CA ALA A 206 9.89 13.21 2.13
C ALA A 206 8.57 12.43 2.18
N VAL A 207 7.86 12.35 1.05
CA VAL A 207 6.59 11.59 1.01
C VAL A 207 6.86 10.09 1.08
N TYR A 208 7.96 9.62 0.47
CA TYR A 208 8.39 8.24 0.63
C TYR A 208 8.74 7.90 2.10
N ASP A 209 9.39 8.80 2.84
CA ASP A 209 9.67 8.59 4.27
C ASP A 209 8.38 8.45 5.11
N ILE A 210 7.33 9.22 4.78
CA ILE A 210 6.02 9.08 5.41
C ILE A 210 5.41 7.71 5.11
N VAL A 211 5.48 7.25 3.86
CA VAL A 211 5.05 5.90 3.47
C VAL A 211 5.82 4.84 4.25
N ALA A 212 7.14 5.00 4.42
CA ALA A 212 7.98 4.05 5.14
C ALA A 212 7.65 3.97 6.64
N THR A 213 7.26 5.07 7.27
CA THR A 213 7.24 5.19 8.74
C THR A 213 5.86 5.17 9.37
N THR A 214 4.82 5.53 8.62
CA THR A 214 3.46 5.67 9.18
C THR A 214 2.75 4.34 9.39
N PRO A 215 2.81 3.37 8.47
CA PRO A 215 2.15 2.07 8.67
C PRO A 215 2.83 1.24 9.76
N THR A 216 2.04 0.47 10.50
CA THR A 216 2.56 -0.63 11.32
C THR A 216 2.81 -1.83 10.41
N TRP A 217 3.99 -1.91 9.79
CA TRP A 217 4.26 -2.94 8.78
C TRP A 217 4.14 -4.37 9.29
N GLY A 218 4.41 -4.65 10.56
CA GLY A 218 4.12 -5.97 11.13
C GLY A 218 2.62 -6.32 11.11
N ASP A 219 1.71 -5.35 11.24
CA ASP A 219 0.27 -5.57 11.05
C ASP A 219 -0.04 -5.94 9.58
N HIS A 220 0.60 -5.26 8.62
CA HIS A 220 0.50 -5.59 7.20
C HIS A 220 1.03 -7.00 6.89
N PHE A 221 2.21 -7.38 7.38
CA PHE A 221 2.80 -8.69 7.12
C PHE A 221 2.17 -9.83 7.93
N THR A 222 1.35 -9.53 8.95
CA THR A 222 0.55 -10.54 9.66
C THR A 222 -0.87 -10.67 9.09
N LYS A 223 -1.46 -9.59 8.57
CA LYS A 223 -2.89 -9.54 8.18
C LYS A 223 -3.17 -8.97 6.80
N GLY A 224 -2.34 -8.05 6.31
CA GLY A 224 -2.50 -7.40 5.00
C GLY A 224 -2.10 -8.28 3.82
N VAL A 225 -1.28 -9.31 4.06
CA VAL A 225 -0.80 -10.26 3.03
C VAL A 225 -1.68 -11.51 2.88
N VAL A 226 -2.90 -11.50 3.43
CA VAL A 226 -3.84 -12.64 3.39
C VAL A 226 -4.27 -13.06 1.98
N ASP A 227 -4.13 -12.18 0.99
CA ASP A 227 -4.43 -12.46 -0.41
C ASP A 227 -3.17 -12.83 -1.21
N TYR A 228 -2.03 -13.06 -0.55
CA TYR A 228 -0.80 -13.48 -1.22
C TYR A 228 -0.96 -14.87 -1.86
N ASP A 229 -0.37 -15.06 -3.03
CA ASP A 229 -0.43 -16.30 -3.79
C ASP A 229 1.00 -16.71 -4.18
N PRO A 230 1.53 -17.83 -3.66
CA PRO A 230 2.92 -18.25 -3.94
C PRO A 230 3.18 -18.58 -5.41
N GLU A 231 2.15 -18.83 -6.22
CA GLU A 231 2.28 -19.08 -7.65
C GLU A 231 2.42 -17.78 -8.47
N VAL A 232 2.14 -16.62 -7.87
CA VAL A 232 2.24 -15.32 -8.53
C VAL A 232 3.63 -14.71 -8.33
N ASN A 233 4.30 -14.37 -9.44
CA ASN A 233 5.55 -13.62 -9.40
C ASN A 233 5.29 -12.11 -9.18
N TYR A 234 5.14 -11.71 -7.92
CA TYR A 234 4.91 -10.32 -7.52
C TYR A 234 6.09 -9.39 -7.86
N GLU A 235 7.33 -9.86 -7.74
CA GLU A 235 8.54 -9.08 -8.10
C GLU A 235 8.50 -8.63 -9.57
N ALA A 236 8.09 -9.53 -10.48
CA ALA A 236 7.96 -9.22 -11.90
C ALA A 236 6.87 -8.19 -12.22
N LYS A 237 5.90 -7.98 -11.33
CA LYS A 237 4.82 -6.99 -11.50
C LYS A 237 5.26 -5.58 -11.12
N ILE A 238 6.37 -5.40 -10.41
CA ILE A 238 6.80 -4.07 -9.94
C ILE A 238 7.18 -3.19 -11.13
N ASN A 239 8.04 -3.69 -12.02
CA ASN A 239 8.52 -3.00 -13.21
C ASN A 239 8.48 -3.94 -14.44
N PRO A 240 7.28 -4.32 -14.92
CA PRO A 240 7.16 -5.14 -16.12
C PRO A 240 7.66 -4.38 -17.37
N PRO A 241 8.35 -5.02 -18.32
CA PRO A 241 8.95 -4.34 -19.47
C PRO A 241 7.93 -3.71 -20.43
N GLU A 242 6.68 -4.20 -20.44
CA GLU A 242 5.62 -3.76 -21.35
C GLU A 242 4.84 -2.53 -20.87
N LEU A 243 4.95 -2.14 -19.58
CA LEU A 243 4.22 -0.99 -19.01
C LEU A 243 5.20 -0.04 -18.33
N PHE A 244 5.20 1.24 -18.76
CA PHE A 244 6.17 2.23 -18.28
C PHE A 244 6.08 2.47 -16.75
N PHE A 245 4.88 2.32 -16.18
CA PHE A 245 4.63 2.61 -14.77
C PHE A 245 4.74 1.38 -13.86
N GLY A 246 4.18 0.23 -14.27
CA GLY A 246 4.22 -1.01 -13.49
C GLY A 246 3.29 -1.02 -12.27
N SER A 247 3.60 -1.87 -11.29
CA SER A 247 2.92 -1.93 -9.99
C SER A 247 3.87 -1.72 -8.81
N PRO A 248 4.29 -0.47 -8.55
CA PRO A 248 5.27 -0.17 -7.51
C PRO A 248 4.78 -0.57 -6.11
N SER A 249 3.48 -0.46 -5.82
CA SER A 249 2.90 -0.88 -4.55
C SER A 249 3.03 -2.37 -4.27
N THR A 250 3.25 -3.20 -5.30
CA THR A 250 3.46 -4.64 -5.12
C THR A 250 4.74 -4.94 -4.32
N VAL A 251 5.68 -4.00 -4.19
CA VAL A 251 6.89 -4.16 -3.35
C VAL A 251 6.55 -4.58 -1.90
N ILE A 252 5.45 -4.08 -1.34
CA ILE A 252 5.02 -4.37 0.04
C ILE A 252 4.33 -5.73 0.17
N PHE A 253 3.98 -6.38 -0.95
CA PHE A 253 3.47 -7.76 -1.01
C PHE A 253 4.57 -8.76 -1.37
N ALA A 254 5.49 -8.37 -2.28
CA ALA A 254 6.56 -9.24 -2.75
C ALA A 254 7.48 -9.73 -1.63
N GLY A 255 7.69 -8.91 -0.59
CA GLY A 255 8.45 -9.29 0.60
C GLY A 255 7.88 -10.48 1.36
N ALA A 256 6.58 -10.77 1.23
CA ALA A 256 5.93 -11.90 1.92
C ALA A 256 6.52 -13.27 1.53
N LYS A 257 7.08 -13.37 0.32
CA LYS A 257 7.81 -14.55 -0.18
C LYS A 257 8.99 -14.96 0.72
N TYR A 258 9.59 -13.98 1.39
CA TYR A 258 10.84 -14.13 2.15
C TYR A 258 10.60 -14.14 3.66
N LEU A 259 9.34 -14.33 4.08
CA LEU A 259 9.02 -14.49 5.48
C LEU A 259 9.49 -15.85 6.00
N ASP A 260 10.19 -15.87 7.13
CA ASP A 260 10.53 -17.08 7.89
C ASP A 260 9.34 -17.55 8.76
N ARG A 261 8.12 -17.38 8.25
CA ARG A 261 6.88 -17.83 8.87
C ARG A 261 5.79 -18.02 7.82
N PRO A 262 4.86 -18.96 8.01
CA PRO A 262 3.74 -19.12 7.09
C PRO A 262 2.83 -17.90 7.10
N ILE A 263 2.21 -17.62 5.95
CA ILE A 263 1.14 -16.64 5.83
C ILE A 263 -0.14 -17.25 6.43
N THR A 264 -0.78 -16.52 7.32
CA THR A 264 -2.07 -16.90 7.89
C THR A 264 -3.18 -16.40 6.97
N TYR A 265 -3.80 -17.32 6.24
CA TYR A 265 -4.92 -17.02 5.33
C TYR A 265 -6.23 -16.83 6.09
N ILE A 266 -7.18 -16.11 5.47
CA ILE A 266 -8.56 -16.08 5.95
C ILE A 266 -9.15 -17.50 5.75
N PRO A 267 -9.79 -18.11 6.78
CA PRO A 267 -10.43 -19.42 6.66
C PRO A 267 -11.48 -19.45 5.53
N GLU A 268 -11.58 -20.58 4.81
CA GLU A 268 -12.46 -20.72 3.63
C GLU A 268 -13.95 -20.43 3.91
N GLU A 269 -14.39 -20.55 5.15
CA GLU A 269 -15.77 -20.21 5.52
C GLU A 269 -16.10 -18.71 5.49
N TYR A 270 -15.11 -17.82 5.27
CA TYR A 270 -15.26 -16.37 5.18
C TYR A 270 -14.89 -15.81 3.81
#